data_AF-A0AAU5L548-F1
#
_entry.id   AF-A0AAU5L548-F1
#
_cell.length_a   1.000
_cell.length_b   1.000
_cell.length_c   1.000
_cell.angle_alpha   90.00
_cell.angle_beta   90.00
_cell.angle_gamma   90.00
#
_symmetry.space_group_name_H-M   'P 1'
#
loop_
_entity.id
_entity.type
_entity.pdbx_description
1 polymer ?
#
loop_
_entity_poly.entity_id
_entity_poly.type
_entity_poly.pdbx_seq_one_letter_code
_entity_poly.pdbx_strand_id
1 'polypeptide(L)'
;MYVIRVRLETAGGPPPVRPVAAATVRDALERVLREPARLDHARIRTAPGALDAVAFVSAPGLLAAEAGLRAACVELSHPQGPLAGWLLRHCEADSWLALGLHEQPTYR
;
A
#
# COMPACT_ATOMS: atom_id res chain seq x y z
N MET A 1 -14.00 -1.92 8.21
CA MET A 1 -12.54 -1.96 7.98
C MET A 1 -12.25 -3.05 6.96
N TYR A 2 -11.38 -2.77 6.00
CA TYR A 2 -10.97 -3.68 4.93
C TYR A 2 -9.44 -3.81 4.92
N VAL A 3 -8.94 -4.98 4.54
CA VAL A 3 -7.51 -5.26 4.43
C VAL A 3 -7.13 -5.23 2.96
N ILE A 4 -6.33 -4.25 2.56
CA ILE A 4 -5.93 -4.04 1.17
C ILE A 4 -4.42 -4.27 1.04
N ARG A 5 -4.02 -5.10 0.09
CA ARG A 5 -2.63 -5.33 -0.25
C ARG A 5 -2.21 -4.38 -1.36
N VAL A 6 -1.08 -3.73 -1.15
CA VAL A 6 -0.49 -2.79 -2.10
C VAL A 6 0.92 -3.26 -2.46
N ARG A 7 1.25 -3.17 -3.74
CA ARG A 7 2.61 -3.34 -4.23
C ARG A 7 2.99 -2.20 -5.15
N LEU A 8 4.12 -1.55 -4.85
CA LEU A 8 4.77 -0.61 -5.74
C LEU A 8 6.15 -1.13 -6.16
N GLU A 9 6.53 -0.80 -7.39
CA GLU A 9 7.84 -1.13 -7.97
C GLU A 9 8.41 0.09 -8.68
N THR A 10 9.73 0.23 -8.71
CA THR A 10 10.37 1.33 -9.45
C THR A 10 10.13 1.19 -10.96
N ALA A 11 9.91 2.30 -11.66
CA ALA A 11 9.57 2.36 -13.09
C ALA A 11 10.67 1.87 -14.08
N GLY A 12 11.79 1.36 -13.57
CA GLY A 12 13.00 1.08 -14.34
C GLY A 12 14.06 2.13 -14.08
N GLY A 13 15.29 1.66 -13.84
CA GLY A 13 16.42 2.47 -13.36
C GLY A 13 17.14 1.76 -12.20
N PRO A 14 18.37 2.16 -11.86
CA PRO A 14 19.03 1.61 -10.68
C PRO A 14 18.14 1.84 -9.45
N PRO A 15 17.94 0.81 -8.59
CA PRO A 15 17.12 0.98 -7.40
C PRO A 15 17.68 2.14 -6.57
N PRO A 16 16.83 2.91 -5.88
CA PRO A 16 17.30 3.97 -5.01
C PRO A 16 18.31 3.38 -4.01
N VAL A 17 19.47 4.04 -3.88
CA VAL A 17 20.61 3.58 -3.05
C VAL A 17 20.19 3.33 -1.59
N ARG A 18 19.12 3.99 -1.15
CA ARG A 18 18.46 3.74 0.12
C ARG A 18 16.98 3.42 -0.09
N PRO A 19 16.45 2.35 0.53
CA PRO A 19 15.02 2.10 0.53
C PRO A 19 14.30 3.25 1.24
N VAL A 20 13.11 3.59 0.76
CA VAL A 20 12.23 4.55 1.44
C VAL A 20 11.89 3.99 2.82
N ALA A 21 11.90 4.87 3.84
CA ALA A 21 11.54 4.46 5.19
C ALA A 21 10.04 4.12 5.25
N ALA A 22 9.71 2.97 5.84
CA ALA A 22 8.32 2.52 6.01
C ALA A 22 7.45 3.58 6.73
N ALA A 23 7.99 4.25 7.75
CA ALA A 23 7.31 5.33 8.46
C ALA A 23 6.91 6.48 7.53
N THR A 24 7.83 6.93 6.67
CA THR A 24 7.55 8.01 5.70
C THR A 24 6.41 7.65 4.75
N VAL A 25 6.34 6.39 4.30
CA VAL A 25 5.27 5.94 3.40
C VAL A 25 3.94 5.90 4.14
N ARG A 26 3.91 5.37 5.37
CA ARG A 26 2.70 5.34 6.19
C ARG A 26 2.17 6.75 6.45
N ASP A 27 3.03 7.65 6.90
CA ASP A 27 2.66 9.03 7.24
C ASP A 27 2.20 9.80 5.99
N ALA A 28 2.72 9.45 4.80
CA ALA A 28 2.24 10.02 3.55
C ALA A 28 0.87 9.45 3.12
N LEU A 29 0.66 8.15 3.26
CA LEU A 29 -0.65 7.52 3.02
C LEU A 29 -1.73 8.08 3.94
N GLU A 30 -1.44 8.27 5.23
CA GLU A 30 -2.37 8.84 6.20
C GLU A 30 -2.79 10.27 5.84
N ARG A 31 -1.88 11.09 5.30
CA ARG A 31 -2.18 12.46 4.84
C ARG A 31 -2.97 12.52 3.54
N VAL A 32 -2.71 11.58 2.62
CA VAL A 32 -3.27 11.60 1.27
C VAL A 32 -4.60 10.86 1.18
N LEU A 33 -4.78 9.80 1.97
CA LEU A 33 -6.03 9.05 2.00
C LEU A 33 -7.11 9.88 2.71
N ARG A 34 -8.07 10.37 1.91
CA ARG A 34 -9.15 11.25 2.35
C ARG A 34 -10.50 10.54 2.26
N GLU A 35 -11.49 11.10 2.96
CA GLU A 35 -12.88 10.66 2.92
C GLU A 35 -13.36 10.34 1.49
N PRO A 36 -14.04 9.21 1.28
CA PRO A 36 -14.68 8.36 2.29
C PRO A 36 -13.77 7.27 2.89
N ALA A 37 -12.47 7.24 2.57
CA ALA A 37 -11.53 6.23 3.06
C ALA A 37 -10.55 6.84 4.07
N ARG A 38 -10.19 6.07 5.11
CA ARG A 38 -9.19 6.44 6.11
C ARG A 38 -8.24 5.29 6.39
N LEU A 39 -6.98 5.61 6.63
CA LEU A 39 -5.97 4.62 7.00
C LEU A 39 -6.00 4.44 8.52
N ASP A 40 -6.32 3.23 8.98
CA ASP A 40 -6.29 2.92 10.41
C ASP A 40 -4.91 2.36 10.81
N HIS A 41 -4.33 1.53 9.94
CA HIS A 41 -3.02 0.92 10.16
C HIS A 41 -2.37 0.50 8.84
N ALA A 42 -1.04 0.41 8.81
CA ALA A 42 -0.32 -0.19 7.69
C ALA A 42 0.94 -0.92 8.17
N ARG A 43 1.14 -2.12 7.63
CA ARG A 43 2.42 -2.84 7.71
C ARG A 43 3.11 -2.70 6.37
N ILE A 44 4.31 -2.11 6.38
CA ILE A 44 5.04 -1.78 5.15
C ILE A 44 6.40 -2.45 5.21
N ARG A 45 6.74 -3.15 4.13
CA ARG A 45 8.05 -3.74 3.90
C ARG A 45 8.65 -3.08 2.68
N THR A 46 9.83 -2.48 2.85
CA THR A 46 10.58 -1.88 1.76
C THR A 46 11.81 -2.73 1.43
N ALA A 47 12.05 -2.91 0.15
CA ALA A 47 13.23 -3.56 -0.42
C ALA A 47 13.77 -2.68 -1.57
N PRO A 48 15.00 -2.90 -2.03
CA PRO A 48 15.50 -2.22 -3.22
C PRO A 48 14.55 -2.45 -4.41
N GLY A 49 13.95 -1.38 -4.93
CA GLY A 49 13.06 -1.42 -6.08
C GLY A 49 11.63 -1.94 -5.82
N ALA A 50 11.30 -2.34 -4.59
CA ALA A 50 9.98 -2.90 -4.26
C ALA A 50 9.45 -2.43 -2.90
N LEU A 51 8.14 -2.21 -2.83
CA LEU A 51 7.43 -1.83 -1.62
C LEU A 51 6.16 -2.67 -1.56
N ASP A 52 6.06 -3.52 -0.55
CA ASP A 52 4.85 -4.25 -0.24
C ASP A 52 4.20 -3.63 1.02
N ALA A 53 2.89 -3.40 0.98
CA ALA A 53 2.14 -2.94 2.12
C ALA A 53 0.84 -3.72 2.30
N VAL A 54 0.47 -3.92 3.55
CA VAL A 54 -0.86 -4.35 3.97
C VAL A 54 -1.48 -3.19 4.74
N ALA A 55 -2.50 -2.58 4.15
CA ALA A 55 -3.20 -1.43 4.70
C ALA A 55 -4.56 -1.85 5.26
N PHE A 56 -4.88 -1.37 6.46
CA PHE A 56 -6.18 -1.51 7.10
C PHE A 56 -6.92 -0.19 6.90
N VAL A 57 -8.00 -0.25 6.13
CA VAL A 57 -8.71 0.93 5.63
C VAL A 57 -10.16 0.90 6.11
N SER A 58 -10.58 1.97 6.78
CA SER A 58 -11.99 2.22 7.08
C SER A 58 -12.63 2.98 5.92
N ALA A 59 -13.74 2.45 5.41
CA ALA A 59 -14.50 3.02 4.30
C ALA A 59 -15.95 2.48 4.31
N PRO A 60 -16.89 3.09 3.56
CA PRO A 60 -18.26 2.59 3.41
C PRO A 60 -18.38 1.24 2.71
N GLY A 61 -17.35 0.82 1.96
CA GLY A 61 -17.38 -0.38 1.14
C GLY A 61 -15.97 -0.81 0.70
N LEU A 62 -15.81 -2.08 0.29
CA LEU A 62 -14.53 -2.61 -0.17
C LEU A 62 -13.99 -1.82 -1.38
N LEU A 63 -14.85 -1.60 -2.38
CA LEU A 63 -14.49 -0.85 -3.58
C LEU A 63 -14.08 0.59 -3.26
N ALA A 64 -14.69 1.22 -2.24
CA ALA A 64 -14.31 2.55 -1.79
C ALA A 64 -12.93 2.57 -1.12
N ALA A 65 -12.61 1.54 -0.33
CA ALA A 65 -11.28 1.37 0.26
C ALA A 65 -10.20 1.17 -0.82
N GLU A 66 -10.44 0.28 -1.79
CA GLU A 66 -9.51 0.04 -2.89
C GLU A 66 -9.31 1.28 -3.77
N ALA A 67 -10.40 1.95 -4.16
CA ALA A 67 -10.34 3.16 -4.98
C ALA A 67 -9.59 4.29 -4.26
N GLY A 68 -9.89 4.52 -2.98
CA GLY A 68 -9.21 5.52 -2.17
C GLY A 68 -7.72 5.24 -2.04
N LEU A 69 -7.34 3.99 -1.72
CA LEU A 69 -5.94 3.62 -1.55
C LEU A 69 -5.16 3.67 -2.87
N ARG A 70 -5.80 3.27 -3.98
CA ARG A 70 -5.23 3.38 -5.33
C ARG A 70 -4.98 4.82 -5.72
N ALA A 71 -5.95 5.71 -5.51
CA ALA A 71 -5.79 7.14 -5.78
C ALA A 71 -4.67 7.75 -4.93
N ALA A 72 -4.60 7.40 -3.64
CA ALA A 72 -3.53 7.85 -2.76
C ALA A 72 -2.15 7.38 -3.25
N CYS A 73 -2.01 6.12 -3.65
CA CYS A 73 -0.75 5.60 -4.19
C CYS A 73 -0.35 6.31 -5.50
N VAL A 74 -1.29 6.63 -6.37
CA VAL A 74 -1.04 7.39 -7.60
C VAL A 74 -0.55 8.81 -7.28
N GLU A 75 -1.17 9.50 -6.33
CA GLU A 75 -0.75 10.83 -5.89
C GLU A 75 0.66 10.80 -5.27
N LEU A 76 0.94 9.83 -4.40
CA LEU A 76 2.28 9.68 -3.80
C LEU A 76 3.36 9.37 -4.84
N SER A 77 2.99 8.67 -5.91
CA SER A 77 3.89 8.28 -7.01
C SER A 77 4.08 9.39 -8.06
N HIS A 78 3.40 10.53 -7.91
CA HIS A 78 3.58 11.68 -8.79
C HIS A 78 5.06 12.09 -8.85
N PRO A 79 5.57 12.67 -9.96
CA PRO A 79 6.98 13.05 -10.10
C PRO A 79 7.55 13.98 -9.01
N GLN A 80 6.69 14.69 -8.29
CA GLN A 80 7.05 15.58 -7.17
C GLN A 80 6.64 15.00 -5.80
N GLY A 81 6.08 13.79 -5.79
CA GLY A 81 5.62 13.10 -4.60
C GLY A 81 6.74 12.35 -3.87
N PRO A 82 6.47 11.87 -2.65
CA PRO A 82 7.45 11.14 -1.84
C PRO A 82 7.83 9.76 -2.41
N LEU A 83 7.04 9.23 -3.35
CA LEU A 83 7.30 7.99 -4.08
C LEU A 83 7.51 8.26 -5.57
N ALA A 84 8.08 9.42 -5.95
CA ALA A 84 8.42 9.71 -7.33
C ALA A 84 9.27 8.57 -7.94
N GLY A 85 8.89 8.11 -9.14
CA GLY A 85 9.55 7.00 -9.84
C GLY A 85 9.07 5.60 -9.43
N TRP A 86 8.13 5.50 -8.49
CA TRP A 86 7.44 4.24 -8.16
C TRP A 86 6.17 4.09 -9.00
N LEU A 87 5.78 2.85 -9.27
CA LEU A 87 4.60 2.48 -10.02
C LEU A 87 3.75 1.53 -9.19
N LEU A 88 2.46 1.82 -9.10
CA LEU A 88 1.50 0.91 -8.50
C LEU A 88 1.31 -0.33 -9.39
N ARG A 89 1.64 -1.50 -8.85
CA ARG A 89 1.47 -2.80 -9.53
C ARG A 89 0.24 -3.56 -9.05
N HIS A 90 -0.10 -3.40 -7.78
CA HIS A 90 -1.21 -4.12 -7.15
C HIS A 90 -1.83 -3.27 -6.05
N CYS A 91 -3.16 -3.29 -5.94
CA CYS A 91 -3.95 -2.58 -4.93
C CYS A 91 -5.35 -3.19 -4.85
N GLU A 92 -5.47 -4.30 -4.11
CA GLU A 92 -6.68 -5.11 -4.04
C GLU A 92 -6.85 -5.71 -2.65
N ALA A 93 -8.07 -6.08 -2.30
CA ALA A 93 -8.40 -6.77 -1.05
C ALA A 93 -7.53 -8.03 -0.85
N ASP A 94 -6.94 -8.19 0.32
CA ASP A 94 -6.24 -9.42 0.68
C ASP A 94 -7.25 -10.42 1.25
N SER A 95 -7.78 -11.29 0.39
CA SER A 95 -8.74 -12.34 0.78
C SER A 95 -8.15 -13.36 1.75
N TRP A 96 -6.83 -13.59 1.70
CA TRP A 96 -6.15 -14.52 2.58
C TRP A 96 -6.08 -14.00 4.03
N LEU A 97 -5.80 -12.71 4.18
CA LEU A 97 -5.87 -12.04 5.49
C LEU A 97 -7.31 -11.85 5.96
N ALA A 98 -8.21 -11.40 5.07
CA ALA A 98 -9.61 -11.15 5.42
C ALA A 98 -10.36 -12.43 5.88
N LEU A 99 -9.98 -13.59 5.35
CA LEU A 99 -10.58 -14.88 5.71
C LEU A 99 -9.81 -15.63 6.81
N GLY A 100 -8.79 -15.03 7.43
CA GLY A 100 -8.00 -15.68 8.50
C GLY A 100 -7.14 -16.85 8.02
N LEU A 101 -6.97 -17.04 6.71
CA LEU A 101 -6.27 -18.20 6.13
C LEU A 101 -4.75 -18.18 6.42
N HIS A 102 -4.21 -17.02 6.81
CA HIS A 102 -2.83 -16.86 7.27
C HIS A 102 -2.51 -17.59 8.59
N GLU A 103 -3.53 -17.96 9.36
CA GLU A 103 -3.39 -18.73 10.59
C GLU A 103 -3.45 -20.24 10.35
N GLN A 104 -3.81 -20.67 9.13
CA GLN A 104 -3.87 -22.09 8.80
C GLN A 104 -2.45 -22.66 8.67
N PRO A 105 -2.18 -23.83 9.29
CA PRO A 105 -0.90 -24.49 9.15
C PRO A 105 -0.64 -24.77 7.67
N THR A 106 0.45 -24.20 7.15
CA THR A 106 0.91 -24.47 5.80
C THR A 106 1.45 -25.89 5.82
N TYR A 107 0.66 -26.87 5.37
CA TYR A 107 1.19 -28.19 5.05
C TYR A 107 2.19 -27.99 3.90
N ARG A 108 3.49 -28.02 4.23
CA ARG A 108 4.61 -28.09 3.30
C ARG A 108 5.10 -29.52 3.23
#